data_AF-A0A6P1PY41-F1
#
_entry.id   AF-A0A6P1PY41-F1
#
_cell.length_a   1.000
_cell.length_b   1.000
_cell.length_c   1.000
_cell.angle_alpha   90.00
_cell.angle_beta   90.00
_cell.angle_gamma   90.00
#
_symmetry.space_group_name_H-M   'P 1'
#
loop_
_entity.id
_entity.type
_entity.pdbx_description
1 polymer ?
#
loop_
_entity_poly.entity_id
_entity_poly.type
_entity_poly.pdbx_seq_one_letter_code
_entity_poly.pdbx_strand_id
1 'polypeptide(L)'
;MSETVSLTIKIDPALKETLKTLALEKQLSLSEEVSQRLQTSLLNQPHPAIDSSHTAELATLEEETQEEPTPQLTSSELKQLRTLLKKGKKKK
;
A
#
# COMPACT_ATOMS: atom_id res chain seq x y z
N MET A 1 -8.00 -21.70 -12.77
CA MET A 1 -6.77 -22.15 -13.45
C MET A 1 -5.67 -21.20 -12.99
N SER A 2 -4.86 -21.54 -11.98
CA SER A 2 -3.70 -20.69 -11.65
C SER A 2 -2.53 -21.12 -12.53
N GLU A 3 -2.09 -20.23 -13.40
CA GLU A 3 -0.88 -20.42 -14.18
C GLU A 3 0.32 -20.24 -13.24
N THR A 4 0.84 -21.33 -12.71
CA THR A 4 2.04 -21.32 -11.86
C THR A 4 3.28 -21.60 -12.72
N VAL A 5 4.32 -20.80 -12.53
CA VAL A 5 5.63 -20.99 -13.17
C VAL A 5 6.57 -21.63 -12.16
N SER A 6 7.33 -22.65 -12.59
CA SER A 6 8.34 -23.29 -11.74
C SER A 6 9.64 -22.51 -11.78
N LEU A 7 10.13 -22.08 -10.61
CA LEU A 7 11.40 -21.37 -10.44
C LEU A 7 12.39 -22.25 -9.67
N THR A 8 13.59 -22.45 -10.22
CA THR A 8 14.70 -23.12 -9.52
C THR A 8 15.75 -22.10 -9.12
N ILE A 9 16.05 -22.00 -7.83
CA ILE A 9 17.09 -21.10 -7.29
C ILE A 9 18.09 -21.88 -6.46
N LYS A 10 19.36 -21.46 -6.51
CA LYS A 10 20.39 -21.92 -5.58
C LYS A 10 20.39 -21.00 -4.36
N ILE A 11 20.28 -21.58 -3.17
CA ILE A 11 20.28 -20.85 -1.90
C ILE A 11 21.20 -21.53 -0.90
N ASP A 12 21.67 -20.77 0.08
CA ASP A 12 22.45 -21.32 1.18
C ASP A 12 21.60 -22.29 2.03
N PRO A 13 22.23 -23.34 2.58
CA PRO A 13 21.52 -24.34 3.38
C PRO A 13 20.91 -23.72 4.66
N ALA A 14 21.58 -22.72 5.25
CA ALA A 14 21.04 -21.98 6.39
C ALA A 14 19.75 -21.24 6.03
N LEU A 15 19.70 -20.61 4.85
CA LEU A 15 18.52 -19.91 4.38
C LEU A 15 17.35 -20.86 4.14
N LYS A 16 17.62 -22.05 3.57
CA LYS A 16 16.61 -23.09 3.39
C LYS A 16 15.95 -23.50 4.71
N GLU A 17 16.72 -23.70 5.77
CA GLU A 17 16.18 -24.07 7.08
C GLU A 17 15.33 -22.94 7.67
N THR A 18 15.77 -21.69 7.58
CA THR A 18 14.98 -20.53 8.05
C THR A 18 13.65 -20.39 7.28
N LEU A 19 13.65 -20.58 5.96
CA LEU A 19 12.42 -20.55 5.17
C LEU A 19 11.48 -21.69 5.57
N LYS A 20 12.02 -22.87 5.88
CA LYS A 20 11.23 -24.01 6.35
C LYS A 20 10.60 -23.76 7.71
N THR A 21 11.33 -23.14 8.65
CA THR A 21 10.77 -22.79 9.97
C THR A 21 9.68 -21.74 9.83
N LEU A 22 9.88 -20.71 9.00
CA LEU A 22 8.88 -19.67 8.75
C LEU A 22 7.62 -20.22 8.07
N ALA A 23 7.79 -21.12 7.11
CA ALA A 23 6.67 -21.79 6.44
C ALA A 23 5.86 -22.64 7.45
N LEU A 24 6.53 -23.33 8.38
CA LEU A 24 5.86 -24.13 9.42
C LEU A 24 5.09 -23.22 10.40
N GLU A 25 5.70 -22.11 10.84
CA GLU A 25 5.06 -21.13 11.72
C GLU A 25 3.79 -20.54 11.11
N LYS A 26 3.82 -20.21 9.81
CA LYS A 26 2.69 -19.66 9.07
C LYS A 26 1.71 -20.70 8.51
N GLN A 27 1.99 -21.99 8.70
CA GLN A 27 1.19 -23.10 8.16
C GLN A 27 1.04 -23.05 6.63
N LEU A 28 2.09 -22.60 5.94
CA LEU A 28 2.14 -22.51 4.47
C LEU A 28 3.11 -23.52 3.88
N SER A 29 2.97 -23.81 2.59
CA SER A 29 4.01 -24.54 1.88
C SER A 29 5.27 -23.69 1.74
N LEU A 30 6.44 -24.34 1.66
CA LEU A 30 7.72 -23.65 1.46
C LEU A 30 7.70 -22.76 0.21
N SER A 31 7.06 -23.22 -0.87
CA SER A 31 6.92 -22.45 -2.11
C SER A 31 6.01 -21.23 -1.95
N GLU A 32 4.94 -21.33 -1.18
CA GLU A 32 4.03 -20.21 -0.93
C GLU A 32 4.69 -19.15 -0.05
N GLU A 33 5.42 -19.54 0.99
CA GLU A 33 6.14 -18.58 1.84
C GLU A 33 7.22 -17.83 1.04
N VAL A 34 7.96 -18.54 0.19
CA VAL A 34 8.95 -17.90 -0.70
C VAL A 34 8.27 -16.95 -1.67
N SER A 35 7.15 -17.36 -2.27
CA SER A 35 6.41 -16.52 -3.22
C SER A 35 5.83 -15.28 -2.55
N GLN A 36 5.23 -15.42 -1.37
CA GLN A 36 4.74 -14.29 -0.60
C GLN A 36 5.87 -13.35 -0.20
N ARG A 37 6.99 -13.88 0.33
CA ARG A 37 8.13 -13.05 0.71
C ARG A 37 8.72 -12.29 -0.47
N LEU A 38 8.77 -12.92 -1.65
CA LEU A 38 9.18 -12.26 -2.88
C LEU A 38 8.19 -11.17 -3.30
N GLN A 39 6.88 -11.46 -3.27
CA GLN A 39 5.84 -10.46 -3.55
C GLN A 39 5.93 -9.27 -2.60
N THR A 40 5.97 -9.51 -1.29
CA THR A 40 6.20 -8.47 -0.28
C THR A 40 7.50 -7.72 -0.55
N SER A 41 8.60 -8.41 -0.86
CA SER A 41 9.89 -7.73 -1.13
C SER A 41 9.86 -6.86 -2.40
N LEU A 42 9.04 -7.20 -3.38
CA LEU A 42 8.90 -6.45 -4.63
C LEU A 42 7.91 -5.30 -4.48
N LEU A 43 6.83 -5.49 -3.72
CA LEU A 43 5.82 -4.47 -3.41
C LEU A 43 6.35 -3.46 -2.39
N ASN A 44 7.02 -3.93 -1.34
CA ASN A 44 7.70 -3.09 -0.36
C ASN A 44 9.08 -2.64 -0.84
N GLN A 45 9.34 -2.52 -2.15
CA GLN A 45 10.45 -1.66 -2.55
C GLN A 45 10.05 -0.23 -2.14
N PRO A 46 10.67 0.37 -1.10
CA PRO A 46 10.43 1.78 -0.86
C PRO A 46 10.84 2.47 -2.14
N HIS A 47 9.90 3.20 -2.75
CA HIS A 47 10.25 4.16 -3.80
C HIS A 47 11.53 4.86 -3.34
N PRO A 48 12.62 4.80 -4.12
CA PRO A 48 13.89 5.37 -3.69
C PRO A 48 13.56 6.78 -3.23
N ALA A 49 13.84 7.05 -1.95
CA ALA A 49 13.42 8.27 -1.27
C ALA A 49 13.77 9.43 -2.20
N ILE A 50 12.74 9.94 -2.89
CA ILE A 50 12.88 11.05 -3.79
C ILE A 50 13.23 12.17 -2.81
N ASP A 51 14.47 12.62 -2.84
CA ASP A 51 14.94 13.74 -2.04
C ASP A 51 14.25 14.99 -2.62
N SER A 52 12.99 15.13 -2.26
CA SER A 52 12.09 16.18 -2.70
C SER A 52 11.35 16.59 -1.44
N SER A 53 12.08 17.34 -0.62
CA SER A 53 11.64 17.99 0.61
C SER A 53 10.58 19.07 0.31
N HIS A 54 9.49 18.72 -0.40
CA HIS A 54 8.37 19.64 -0.64
C HIS A 54 7.01 19.00 -0.99
N THR A 55 6.86 17.68 -1.14
CA THR A 55 5.55 17.08 -1.47
C THR A 55 5.15 16.01 -0.47
N ALA A 56 4.82 16.43 0.75
CA ALA A 56 4.41 15.56 1.85
C ALA A 56 2.89 15.27 1.89
N GLU A 57 2.13 15.47 0.81
CA GLU A 57 0.65 15.30 0.86
C GLU A 57 0.02 14.48 -0.29
N LEU A 58 0.80 13.83 -1.16
CA LEU A 58 0.23 13.09 -2.31
C LEU A 58 0.55 11.59 -2.35
N ALA A 59 1.33 11.06 -1.41
CA ALA A 59 1.81 9.67 -1.44
C ALA A 59 1.00 8.68 -0.57
N THR A 60 -0.20 9.05 -0.11
CA THR A 60 -1.06 8.17 0.71
C THR A 60 -2.34 7.70 -0.01
N LEU A 61 -2.40 7.77 -1.34
CA LEU A 61 -3.64 7.52 -2.09
C LEU A 61 -3.70 6.22 -2.90
N GLU A 62 -2.77 5.27 -2.77
CA GLU A 62 -2.84 4.04 -3.59
C GLU A 62 -2.84 2.71 -2.85
N GLU A 63 -2.68 2.67 -1.53
CA GLU A 63 -2.86 1.44 -0.75
C GLU A 63 -3.58 1.73 0.56
N GLU A 64 -4.91 1.73 0.51
CA GLU A 64 -5.81 1.28 1.59
C GLU A 64 -7.26 1.45 1.15
N THR A 65 -7.88 0.35 0.68
CA THR A 65 -9.34 0.19 0.70
C THR A 65 -9.76 0.00 2.16
N GLN A 66 -9.58 1.04 2.97
CA GLN A 66 -10.05 1.10 4.34
C GLN A 66 -11.17 2.12 4.38
N GLU A 67 -12.36 1.67 4.74
CA GLU A 67 -13.52 2.50 5.04
C GLU A 67 -13.22 3.40 6.25
N GLU A 68 -12.40 4.42 6.05
CA GLU A 68 -12.30 5.57 6.95
C GLU A 68 -13.50 6.47 6.63
N PRO A 69 -14.43 6.71 7.57
CA PRO A 69 -15.46 7.70 7.35
C PRO A 69 -14.77 9.06 7.30
N THR A 70 -14.49 9.54 6.09
CA THR A 70 -14.13 10.94 5.87
C THR A 70 -15.11 11.79 6.68
N PRO A 71 -14.66 12.76 7.51
CA PRO A 71 -15.57 13.58 8.29
C PRO A 71 -16.50 14.28 7.30
N GLN A 72 -17.73 13.79 7.20
CA GLN A 72 -18.74 14.37 6.33
C GLN A 72 -18.94 15.79 6.84
N LEU A 73 -18.59 16.78 5.99
CA LEU A 73 -18.73 18.19 6.31
C LEU A 73 -20.11 18.44 6.90
N THR A 74 -20.16 19.02 8.08
CA THR A 74 -21.40 19.29 8.78
C THR A 74 -22.26 20.24 7.94
N SER A 75 -23.58 20.19 8.09
CA SER A 75 -24.50 21.03 7.29
C SER A 75 -24.19 22.53 7.38
N SER A 76 -23.56 22.95 8.48
CA SER A 76 -23.09 24.31 8.73
C SER A 76 -21.88 24.66 7.85
N GLU A 77 -20.91 23.76 7.72
CA GLU A 77 -19.73 23.95 6.88
C GLU A 77 -20.11 23.95 5.39
N LEU A 78 -21.02 23.07 4.98
CA LEU A 78 -21.57 23.08 3.62
C LEU A 78 -22.29 24.39 3.28
N LYS A 79 -23.02 24.99 4.24
CA LYS A 79 -23.64 26.31 4.06
C LYS A 79 -22.58 27.40 3.93
N GLN A 80 -21.55 27.39 4.77
CA GLN A 80 -20.44 28.35 4.67
C GLN A 80 -19.74 28.26 3.31
N LEU A 81 -19.41 27.06 2.85
CA LEU A 81 -18.80 26.85 1.53
C LEU A 81 -19.68 27.39 0.40
N ARG A 82 -20.99 27.11 0.41
CA ARG A 82 -21.92 27.67 -0.60
C ARG A 82 -21.96 29.19 -0.56
N THR A 83 -21.95 29.81 0.63
CA THR A 83 -21.97 31.28 0.75
C THR A 83 -20.68 31.92 0.24
N LEU A 84 -19.52 31.32 0.52
CA LEU A 84 -18.22 31.79 0.06
C LEU A 84 -18.10 31.67 -1.47
N LEU A 85 -18.51 30.54 -2.05
CA LEU A 85 -18.55 30.35 -3.49
C LEU A 85 -19.54 31.31 -4.19
N LYS A 86 -20.69 31.58 -3.57
CA LYS A 86 -21.69 32.53 -4.10
C LYS A 86 -21.21 33.99 -4.00
N LYS A 87 -20.43 34.33 -2.97
CA LYS A 87 -19.76 35.65 -2.85
C LYS A 87 -18.61 35.78 -3.87
N GLY A 88 -17.83 34.73 -4.09
CA GLY A 88 -16.71 34.73 -5.04
C GLY A 88 -17.11 34.81 -6.51
N LYS A 89 -18.35 34.42 -6.87
CA LYS A 89 -18.87 34.54 -8.24
C LYS A 89 -19.30 35.96 -8.63
N LYS A 90 -19.25 36.95 -7.74
CA LYS A 90 -19.36 38.37 -8.14
C LYS A 90 -17.99 38.90 -8.56
N LYS A 91 -17.50 38.48 -9.73
CA LYS A 91 -16.57 39.30 -10.50
C LYS A 91 -17.39 40.29 -11.33
N LYS A 92 -16.99 41.55 -11.20
CA LYS A 92 -17.48 42.74 -11.90
C LYS A 92 -17.01 42.72 -13.36
#